data_AF-A0A7W7WMC2-F1
#
_entry.id   AF-A0A7W7WMC2-F1
#
_cell.length_a   1.000
_cell.length_b   1.000
_cell.length_c   1.000
_cell.angle_alpha   90.00
_cell.angle_beta   90.00
_cell.angle_gamma   90.00
#
_symmetry.space_group_name_H-M   'P 1'
#
loop_
_entity.id
_entity.type
_entity.pdbx_description
1 polymer ?
#
loop_
_entity_poly.entity_id
_entity_poly.type
_entity_poly.pdbx_seq_one_letter_code
_entity_poly.pdbx_strand_id
1 'polypeptide(L)'
;MLVPDGTDLTIAGLPGAWHRRLPGTSGRVVRRLRRRREDPETRPEEQRVRAHVELIHENDYIWHVGELPHGEGGVRERRLSVDEEDGSSSLSLRFDSDWGRGPGVPHADTEFFVQSGSLIYGDREIGPGGYLQVPRGVPMDWIRIREGSSVLHWREYGDCGFDVEKAQWSPASGRWDTAVGEVTVVDSDAMEWTPAPTVGPITPLYIKLLHRDPVTNFYTRLIRAHKGWSDHRLAHHPCYEEFYTLGGKMAYNFGDIDEGTYCFRPAGVKHGHFVAETDIDWIIRSDGELVNWYTTDEWIKWGGTATNYHEHDEAPVISTLPVRSRSRGPWSGDGM
;
A
#
# COMPACT_ATOMS: atom_id res chain seq x y z
N MET A 1 -43.56 -38.77 46.94
CA MET A 1 -43.96 -40.18 46.76
C MET A 1 -45.46 -40.19 46.47
N LEU A 2 -45.82 -40.69 45.29
CA LEU A 2 -47.14 -41.19 44.88
C LEU A 2 -48.28 -40.20 44.55
N VAL A 3 -48.49 -40.10 43.23
CA VAL A 3 -49.70 -39.97 42.37
C VAL A 3 -50.96 -40.66 42.94
N PRO A 4 -52.21 -40.35 42.49
CA PRO A 4 -52.71 -40.54 41.09
C PRO A 4 -53.46 -39.29 40.53
N ASP A 5 -53.24 -38.88 39.29
CA ASP A 5 -53.85 -39.30 38.00
C ASP A 5 -55.18 -38.61 37.64
N GLY A 6 -55.10 -37.82 36.57
CA GLY A 6 -55.99 -37.95 35.40
C GLY A 6 -57.36 -37.28 35.46
N THR A 7 -57.48 -36.11 34.81
CA THR A 7 -58.32 -35.83 33.63
C THR A 7 -58.65 -34.33 33.56
N ASP A 8 -58.17 -33.64 32.52
CA ASP A 8 -58.56 -32.25 32.22
C ASP A 8 -59.41 -32.21 30.96
N LEU A 9 -60.66 -31.77 31.13
CA LEU A 9 -61.57 -31.31 30.08
C LEU A 9 -62.19 -29.99 30.57
N THR A 10 -61.77 -28.90 29.92
CA THR A 10 -62.48 -27.63 29.61
C THR A 10 -63.43 -26.99 30.65
N ILE A 11 -63.25 -25.67 30.89
CA ILE A 11 -64.25 -24.59 30.62
C ILE A 11 -63.79 -23.21 31.19
N ALA A 12 -64.21 -22.14 30.48
CA ALA A 12 -64.36 -20.72 30.86
C ALA A 12 -63.10 -19.81 30.74
N GLY A 13 -63.14 -18.61 30.14
CA GLY A 13 -64.25 -17.82 29.60
C GLY A 13 -63.77 -16.55 28.86
N LEU A 14 -64.65 -16.03 28.00
CA LEU A 14 -64.65 -14.73 27.28
C LEU A 14 -64.80 -13.53 28.26
N PRO A 15 -64.58 -12.23 27.93
CA PRO A 15 -65.14 -11.47 26.77
C PRO A 15 -64.20 -10.38 26.16
N GLY A 16 -64.46 -9.71 25.03
CA GLY A 16 -65.69 -9.08 24.55
C GLY A 16 -65.46 -8.33 23.22
N ALA A 17 -66.56 -8.03 22.53
CA ALA A 17 -66.65 -7.77 21.08
C ALA A 17 -66.75 -6.28 20.67
N TRP A 18 -66.01 -5.94 19.61
CA TRP A 18 -66.34 -5.18 18.37
C TRP A 18 -67.42 -4.06 18.35
N HIS A 19 -67.06 -2.81 17.97
CA HIS A 19 -67.12 -2.28 16.58
C HIS A 19 -66.91 -0.74 16.41
N ARG A 20 -65.92 -0.40 15.55
CA ARG A 20 -65.73 0.70 14.56
C ARG A 20 -66.21 2.16 14.78
N ARG A 21 -65.23 3.08 14.65
CA ARG A 21 -65.26 4.33 13.81
C ARG A 21 -63.85 4.59 13.21
N LEU A 22 -63.78 5.12 11.98
CA LEU A 22 -62.57 5.71 11.33
C LEU A 22 -62.29 7.11 11.97
N PRO A 23 -61.14 7.82 11.85
CA PRO A 23 -60.07 7.77 10.80
C PRO A 23 -58.62 7.97 11.32
N GLY A 24 -57.61 8.03 10.44
CA GLY A 24 -56.31 8.61 10.79
C GLY A 24 -55.12 8.15 9.95
N THR A 25 -54.65 9.02 9.06
CA THR A 25 -53.37 8.95 8.33
C THR A 25 -52.18 8.77 9.27
N SER A 26 -51.49 7.62 9.21
CA SER A 26 -50.18 7.46 9.87
C SER A 26 -49.06 7.63 8.85
N GLY A 27 -48.29 8.71 9.00
CA GLY A 27 -47.07 8.95 8.24
C GLY A 27 -46.08 7.81 8.41
N ARG A 28 -45.58 7.29 7.28
CA ARG A 28 -44.40 6.41 7.27
C ARG A 28 -43.20 7.24 7.71
N VAL A 29 -42.72 7.00 8.92
CA VAL A 29 -41.36 7.39 9.32
C VAL A 29 -40.39 6.53 8.52
N VAL A 30 -39.89 7.09 7.42
CA VAL A 30 -38.72 6.54 6.72
C VAL A 30 -37.53 6.74 7.64
N ARG A 31 -37.15 5.70 8.40
CA ARG A 31 -35.84 5.67 9.05
C ARG A 31 -34.78 5.63 7.95
N ARG A 32 -34.23 6.79 7.58
CA ARG A 32 -32.94 6.86 6.90
C ARG A 32 -31.93 6.20 7.84
N LEU A 33 -31.49 4.99 7.50
CA LEU A 33 -30.23 4.43 7.98
C LEU A 33 -29.13 5.37 7.48
N ARG A 34 -28.79 6.39 8.28
CA ARG A 34 -27.50 7.05 8.14
C ARG A 34 -26.47 5.99 8.53
N ARG A 35 -25.76 5.40 7.55
CA ARG A 35 -24.48 4.77 7.84
C ARG A 35 -23.66 5.82 8.60
N ARG A 36 -23.36 5.58 9.87
CA ARG A 36 -22.31 6.33 10.57
C ARG A 36 -21.06 6.07 9.72
N ARG A 37 -20.44 7.13 9.20
CA ARG A 37 -19.03 7.02 8.80
C ARG A 37 -18.31 6.70 10.11
N GLU A 38 -17.77 5.50 10.21
CA GLU A 38 -16.80 5.18 11.26
C GLU A 38 -15.57 6.06 11.03
N ASP A 39 -14.95 6.46 12.13
CA ASP A 39 -13.72 7.26 12.12
C ASP A 39 -12.63 6.47 11.37
N PRO A 40 -11.91 7.03 10.38
CA PRO A 40 -10.85 6.32 9.66
C PRO A 40 -9.85 5.65 10.61
N GLU A 41 -9.58 6.25 11.77
CA GLU A 41 -8.68 5.73 12.80
C GLU A 41 -9.20 4.48 13.54
N THR A 42 -10.47 4.11 13.36
CA THR A 42 -11.11 2.97 14.05
C THR A 42 -11.48 1.81 13.13
N ARG A 43 -11.17 1.92 11.82
CA ARG A 43 -11.42 0.84 10.89
C ARG A 43 -10.43 -0.31 11.14
N PRO A 44 -10.87 -1.57 11.09
CA PRO A 44 -9.95 -2.69 11.01
C PRO A 44 -8.96 -2.48 9.85
N GLU A 45 -7.68 -2.83 10.03
CA GLU A 45 -6.63 -2.79 9.00
C GLU A 45 -7.03 -3.51 7.69
N GLU A 46 -8.05 -4.37 7.75
CA GLU A 46 -8.56 -5.23 6.68
C GLU A 46 -9.06 -4.52 5.41
N GLN A 47 -9.18 -3.19 5.35
CA GLN A 47 -9.61 -2.51 4.11
C GLN A 47 -8.83 -1.22 3.83
N ARG A 48 -7.52 -1.33 3.62
CA ARG A 48 -6.81 -0.36 2.76
C ARG A 48 -7.46 -0.38 1.37
N VAL A 49 -7.69 0.78 0.76
CA VAL A 49 -8.33 0.86 -0.57
C VAL A 49 -7.33 0.90 -1.72
N ARG A 50 -6.03 0.73 -1.42
CA ARG A 50 -4.97 0.60 -2.43
C ARG A 50 -5.21 -0.60 -3.34
N ALA A 51 -5.36 -0.34 -4.63
CA ALA A 51 -5.54 -1.38 -5.64
C ALA A 51 -4.29 -2.28 -5.76
N HIS A 52 -4.50 -3.56 -6.06
CA HIS A 52 -3.42 -4.47 -6.45
C HIS A 52 -2.83 -4.03 -7.80
N VAL A 53 -1.53 -3.76 -7.82
CA VAL A 53 -0.76 -3.36 -9.00
C VAL A 53 0.28 -4.44 -9.33
N GLU A 54 0.21 -5.09 -10.50
CA GLU A 54 1.02 -6.28 -10.83
C GLU A 54 1.13 -6.60 -12.34
N LEU A 55 1.84 -5.87 -13.18
CA LEU A 55 2.91 -4.93 -12.95
C LEU A 55 2.72 -3.72 -13.86
N ILE A 56 3.08 -2.52 -13.41
CA ILE A 56 3.04 -1.33 -14.25
C ILE A 56 4.46 -0.78 -14.39
N HIS A 57 4.88 -0.56 -15.63
CA HIS A 57 6.14 0.10 -15.92
C HIS A 57 5.99 1.61 -15.81
N GLU A 58 7.00 2.30 -15.29
CA GLU A 58 6.96 3.74 -15.07
C GLU A 58 6.55 4.53 -16.32
N ASN A 59 6.98 4.10 -17.51
CA ASN A 59 6.64 4.75 -18.78
C ASN A 59 5.15 4.77 -19.11
N ASP A 60 4.35 3.87 -18.53
CA ASP A 60 2.91 3.80 -18.76
C ASP A 60 2.11 4.67 -17.78
N TYR A 61 2.75 5.19 -16.72
CA TYR A 61 2.15 6.20 -15.87
C TYR A 61 2.25 7.59 -16.51
N ILE A 62 1.17 8.35 -16.37
CA ILE A 62 1.12 9.76 -16.74
C ILE A 62 1.74 10.63 -15.66
N TRP A 63 2.22 11.81 -16.08
CA TRP A 63 2.70 12.84 -15.16
C TRP A 63 1.55 13.73 -14.67
N HIS A 64 1.56 14.02 -13.38
CA HIS A 64 0.73 15.01 -12.71
C HIS A 64 1.60 16.14 -12.16
N VAL A 65 0.98 17.25 -11.75
CA VAL A 65 1.66 18.24 -10.91
C VAL A 65 1.97 17.58 -9.57
N GLY A 66 3.19 17.76 -9.06
CA GLY A 66 3.60 17.14 -7.80
C GLY A 66 2.90 17.77 -6.58
N GLU A 67 2.37 16.92 -5.70
CA GLU A 67 1.69 17.32 -4.46
C GLU A 67 2.70 17.41 -3.31
N LEU A 68 3.54 18.45 -3.36
CA LEU A 68 4.49 18.80 -2.31
C LEU A 68 4.19 20.23 -1.79
N PRO A 69 3.22 20.40 -0.87
CA PRO A 69 2.76 21.73 -0.46
C PRO A 69 3.86 22.51 0.27
N HIS A 70 3.73 23.83 0.22
CA HIS A 70 4.68 24.81 0.77
C HIS A 70 6.07 24.80 0.14
N GLY A 71 6.27 24.02 -0.92
CA GLY A 71 7.48 24.07 -1.73
C GLY A 71 7.40 25.10 -2.85
N GLU A 72 8.55 25.63 -3.23
CA GLU A 72 8.74 26.50 -4.38
C GLU A 72 9.61 25.78 -5.42
N GLY A 73 9.20 25.82 -6.69
CA GLY A 73 9.88 25.13 -7.79
C GLY A 73 8.94 24.18 -8.57
N GLY A 74 9.44 23.62 -9.66
CA GLY A 74 8.72 22.70 -10.54
C GLY A 74 8.97 21.24 -10.18
N VAL A 75 7.89 20.54 -9.81
CA VAL A 75 7.88 19.10 -9.57
C VAL A 75 6.69 18.46 -10.28
N ARG A 76 6.92 17.29 -10.87
CA ARG A 76 5.89 16.41 -11.42
C ARG A 76 5.95 15.06 -10.73
N GLU A 77 4.81 14.39 -10.65
CA GLU A 77 4.69 13.08 -10.01
C GLU A 77 4.00 12.06 -10.92
N ARG A 78 4.40 10.80 -10.78
CA ARG A 78 3.63 9.62 -11.18
C ARG A 78 3.10 8.97 -9.91
N ARG A 79 1.80 8.70 -9.89
CA ARG A 79 1.11 8.04 -8.78
C ARG A 79 1.13 6.54 -8.99
N LEU A 80 2.09 5.85 -8.37
CA LEU A 80 2.30 4.42 -8.56
C LEU A 80 1.20 3.60 -7.87
N SER A 81 0.82 4.01 -6.66
CA SER A 81 -0.31 3.46 -5.92
C SER A 81 -0.76 4.50 -4.89
N VAL A 82 -2.08 4.63 -4.70
CA VAL A 82 -2.69 5.65 -3.84
C VAL A 82 -3.85 5.02 -3.07
N ASP A 83 -3.92 5.34 -1.79
CA ASP A 83 -5.07 5.12 -0.92
C ASP A 83 -5.88 6.41 -0.83
N GLU A 84 -7.09 6.41 -1.36
CA GLU A 84 -7.96 7.59 -1.37
C GLU A 84 -8.71 7.79 -0.03
N GLU A 85 -8.60 6.86 0.92
CA GLU A 85 -9.25 7.00 2.23
C GLU A 85 -8.32 7.60 3.29
N ASP A 86 -7.04 7.24 3.30
CA ASP A 86 -6.07 7.74 4.30
C ASP A 86 -4.95 8.62 3.71
N GLY A 87 -4.82 8.69 2.39
CA GLY A 87 -3.82 9.50 1.69
C GLY A 87 -2.47 8.81 1.48
N SER A 88 -2.31 7.56 1.91
CA SER A 88 -1.09 6.78 1.71
C SER A 88 -0.79 6.65 0.21
N SER A 89 0.47 6.83 -0.18
CA SER A 89 0.84 6.87 -1.59
C SER A 89 2.29 6.47 -1.83
N SER A 90 2.51 5.81 -2.97
CA SER A 90 3.82 5.53 -3.54
C SER A 90 3.96 6.33 -4.82
N LEU A 91 4.99 7.19 -4.89
CA LEU A 91 5.16 8.19 -5.93
C LEU A 91 6.55 8.11 -6.55
N SER A 92 6.63 8.43 -7.84
CA SER A 92 7.88 8.75 -8.52
C SER A 92 7.87 10.22 -8.90
N LEU A 93 8.86 10.97 -8.42
CA LEU A 93 8.95 12.42 -8.56
C LEU A 93 10.05 12.81 -9.54
N ARG A 94 9.75 13.76 -10.42
CA ARG A 94 10.70 14.41 -11.31
C ARG A 94 10.73 15.91 -11.04
N PHE A 95 11.93 16.44 -10.82
CA PHE A 95 12.16 17.85 -10.55
C PHE A 95 12.62 18.55 -11.83
N ASP A 96 11.78 19.45 -12.36
CA ASP A 96 12.05 20.18 -13.60
C ASP A 96 12.69 21.56 -13.35
N SER A 97 12.79 21.96 -12.08
CA SER A 97 13.64 23.06 -11.63
C SER A 97 14.22 22.69 -10.26
N ASP A 98 15.11 23.52 -9.74
CA ASP A 98 15.38 23.50 -8.30
C ASP A 98 14.04 23.65 -7.56
N TRP A 99 13.82 22.78 -6.60
CA TRP A 99 12.66 22.81 -5.73
C TRP A 99 13.11 22.84 -4.28
N GLY A 100 12.43 23.60 -3.43
CA GLY A 100 12.75 23.62 -2.00
C GLY A 100 11.54 23.94 -1.13
N ARG A 101 11.59 23.46 0.11
CA ARG A 101 10.59 23.70 1.13
C ARG A 101 11.28 23.96 2.47
N GLY A 102 10.77 24.94 3.21
CA GLY A 102 11.23 25.22 4.58
C GLY A 102 10.94 24.08 5.57
N PRO A 103 11.39 24.21 6.82
CA PRO A 103 11.12 23.23 7.87
C PRO A 103 9.63 23.17 8.22
N GLY A 104 9.21 22.07 8.87
CA GLY A 104 7.84 21.87 9.31
C GLY A 104 7.55 20.42 9.71
N VAL A 105 6.27 20.05 9.77
CA VAL A 105 5.81 18.75 10.29
C VAL A 105 4.92 18.04 9.26
N PRO A 106 5.29 16.85 8.76
CA PRO A 106 4.46 16.09 7.84
C PRO A 106 3.30 15.41 8.54
N HIS A 107 2.18 15.32 7.83
CA HIS A 107 0.96 14.65 8.30
C HIS A 107 0.99 13.13 8.07
N ALA A 108 2.00 12.61 7.37
CA ALA A 108 2.20 11.20 7.03
C ALA A 108 3.62 10.74 7.37
N ASP A 109 3.81 9.43 7.56
CA ASP A 109 5.14 8.84 7.55
C ASP A 109 5.72 9.01 6.16
N THR A 110 6.81 9.77 6.07
CA THR A 110 7.31 10.29 4.80
C THR A 110 8.68 9.70 4.49
N GLU A 111 8.85 9.16 3.29
CA GLU A 111 10.13 8.65 2.82
C GLU A 111 10.53 9.29 1.48
N PHE A 112 11.83 9.51 1.30
CA PHE A 112 12.44 9.90 0.03
C PHE A 112 13.62 8.97 -0.26
N PHE A 113 13.70 8.44 -1.48
CA PHE A 113 14.85 7.70 -1.98
C PHE A 113 15.33 8.32 -3.30
N VAL A 114 16.57 8.79 -3.30
CA VAL A 114 17.17 9.45 -4.47
C VAL A 114 17.59 8.39 -5.48
N GLN A 115 16.89 8.33 -6.61
CA GLN A 115 17.28 7.46 -7.73
C GLN A 115 18.41 8.10 -8.54
N SER A 116 18.30 9.40 -8.80
CA SER A 116 19.30 10.19 -9.53
C SER A 116 19.25 11.67 -9.13
N GLY A 117 20.36 12.38 -9.35
CA GLY A 117 20.48 13.79 -8.95
C GLY A 117 20.82 13.92 -7.47
N SER A 118 20.18 14.87 -6.78
CA SER A 118 20.54 15.20 -5.40
C SER A 118 19.41 15.82 -4.58
N LEU A 119 19.33 15.41 -3.33
CA LEU A 119 18.47 15.93 -2.27
C LEU A 119 19.36 16.49 -1.16
N ILE A 120 19.10 17.73 -0.74
CA ILE A 120 19.76 18.39 0.39
C ILE A 120 18.74 18.48 1.52
N TYR A 121 19.08 17.95 2.69
CA TYR A 121 18.28 18.00 3.90
C TYR A 121 19.08 18.67 5.01
N GLY A 122 18.65 19.85 5.46
CA GLY A 122 19.45 20.69 6.34
C GLY A 122 20.84 20.95 5.74
N ASP A 123 21.89 20.69 6.50
CA ASP A 123 23.29 20.84 6.05
C ASP A 123 23.83 19.64 5.25
N ARG A 124 23.04 18.57 5.07
CA ARG A 124 23.49 17.32 4.45
C ARG A 124 22.96 17.16 3.03
N GLU A 125 23.90 17.08 2.09
CA GLU A 125 23.60 16.70 0.71
C GLU A 125 23.67 15.17 0.53
N ILE A 126 22.68 14.62 -0.15
CA ILE A 126 22.55 13.19 -0.41
C ILE A 126 22.35 12.96 -1.91
N GLY A 127 23.16 12.08 -2.49
CA GLY A 127 23.11 11.67 -3.90
C GLY A 127 22.27 10.41 -4.12
N PRO A 128 22.44 9.75 -5.29
CA PRO A 128 21.81 8.46 -5.58
C PRO A 128 22.05 7.43 -4.48
N GLY A 129 21.04 6.61 -4.17
CA GLY A 129 21.10 5.68 -3.03
C GLY A 129 20.89 6.36 -1.66
N GLY A 130 20.74 7.68 -1.64
CA GLY A 130 20.34 8.44 -0.48
C GLY A 130 18.90 8.19 -0.06
N TYR A 131 18.69 8.00 1.24
CA TYR A 131 17.38 7.73 1.82
C TYR A 131 17.11 8.65 3.02
N LEU A 132 15.93 9.27 3.05
CA LEU A 132 15.43 10.11 4.13
C LEU A 132 14.07 9.57 4.59
N GLN A 133 13.93 9.30 5.88
CA GLN A 133 12.66 8.93 6.51
C GLN A 133 12.31 9.96 7.59
N VAL A 134 11.10 10.49 7.54
CA VAL A 134 10.54 11.44 8.50
C VAL A 134 9.24 10.85 9.04
N PRO A 135 9.18 10.46 10.33
CA PRO A 135 7.95 9.93 10.88
C PRO A 135 6.85 11.00 10.96
N ARG A 136 5.60 10.56 10.90
CA ARG A 136 4.41 11.39 11.04
C ARG A 136 4.48 12.21 12.34
N GLY A 137 4.20 13.51 12.24
CA GLY A 137 4.20 14.39 13.40
C GLY A 137 5.59 14.75 13.94
N VAL A 138 6.68 14.24 13.35
CA VAL A 138 8.05 14.59 13.71
C VAL A 138 8.51 15.81 12.90
N PRO A 139 8.99 16.88 13.55
CA PRO A 139 9.58 18.03 12.86
C PRO A 139 10.75 17.62 11.97
N MET A 140 10.72 18.07 10.72
CA MET A 140 11.84 17.95 9.80
C MET A 140 12.44 19.31 9.47
N ASP A 141 13.73 19.31 9.16
CA ASP A 141 14.43 20.48 8.66
C ASP A 141 14.01 20.81 7.21
N TRP A 142 14.49 21.93 6.68
CA TRP A 142 14.29 22.30 5.29
C TRP A 142 14.90 21.28 4.33
N ILE A 143 14.33 21.22 3.14
CA ILE A 143 14.75 20.35 2.05
C ILE A 143 14.88 21.14 0.75
N ARG A 144 15.90 20.81 -0.05
CA ARG A 144 16.06 21.28 -1.42
C ARG A 144 16.42 20.11 -2.32
N ILE A 145 15.77 20.01 -3.47
CA ILE A 145 16.05 18.99 -4.48
C ILE A 145 16.45 19.70 -5.75
N ARG A 146 17.58 19.30 -6.33
CA ARG A 146 18.13 19.97 -7.51
C ARG A 146 17.34 19.63 -8.77
N GLU A 147 17.30 20.57 -9.70
CA GLU A 147 16.79 20.34 -11.05
C GLU A 147 17.37 19.06 -11.67
N GLY A 148 16.54 18.29 -12.35
CA GLY A 148 16.92 17.06 -13.04
C GLY A 148 16.98 15.83 -12.14
N SER A 149 16.73 15.96 -10.83
CA SER A 149 16.68 14.82 -9.91
C SER A 149 15.44 13.94 -10.12
N SER A 150 15.59 12.65 -9.84
CA SER A 150 14.49 11.68 -9.75
C SER A 150 14.48 11.04 -8.37
N VAL A 151 13.33 11.07 -7.71
CA VAL A 151 13.17 10.65 -6.32
C VAL A 151 11.94 9.76 -6.21
N LEU A 152 12.07 8.59 -5.60
CA LEU A 152 10.92 7.84 -5.12
C LEU A 152 10.47 8.45 -3.80
N HIS A 153 9.17 8.64 -3.65
CA HIS A 153 8.58 9.30 -2.50
C HIS A 153 7.40 8.49 -2.00
N TRP A 154 7.36 8.26 -0.69
CA TRP A 154 6.27 7.55 -0.06
C TRP A 154 5.66 8.38 1.06
N ARG A 155 4.36 8.20 1.24
CA ARG A 155 3.57 8.68 2.36
C ARG A 155 2.74 7.52 2.88
N GLU A 156 2.76 7.24 4.17
CA GLU A 156 1.88 6.25 4.79
C GLU A 156 1.11 6.89 5.95
N TYR A 157 -0.14 6.43 6.13
CA TYR A 157 -1.02 6.80 7.23
C TYR A 157 -1.32 8.30 7.34
N GLY A 158 -1.32 9.00 6.20
CA GLY A 158 -1.65 10.42 6.10
C GLY A 158 -1.54 10.95 4.68
N ASP A 159 -2.16 12.11 4.45
CA ASP A 159 -2.14 12.80 3.17
C ASP A 159 -0.86 13.64 2.96
N CYS A 160 -0.84 14.48 1.92
CA CYS A 160 0.28 15.37 1.64
C CYS A 160 0.40 16.58 2.60
N GLY A 161 -0.43 16.66 3.64
CA GLY A 161 -0.48 17.77 4.58
C GLY A 161 0.86 18.04 5.26
N PHE A 162 1.13 19.32 5.51
CA PHE A 162 2.38 19.77 6.10
C PHE A 162 2.17 21.05 6.92
N ASP A 163 2.45 20.98 8.21
CA ASP A 163 2.38 22.14 9.09
C ASP A 163 3.69 22.92 9.00
N VAL A 164 3.62 24.14 8.48
CA VAL A 164 4.76 25.07 8.45
C VAL A 164 4.92 25.80 9.77
N GLU A 165 6.15 26.22 10.07
CA GLU A 165 6.46 27.01 11.25
C GLU A 165 5.60 28.29 11.31
N LYS A 166 4.90 28.49 12.44
CA LYS A 166 4.36 29.82 12.79
C LYS A 166 5.50 30.64 13.40
N ALA A 167 5.47 31.96 13.30
CA ALA A 167 6.57 32.87 13.69
C ALA A 167 7.11 32.80 15.15
N GLN A 168 6.60 31.90 16.00
CA GLN A 168 7.05 31.63 17.38
C GLN A 168 7.36 30.15 17.63
N TRP A 169 7.47 29.35 16.57
CA TRP A 169 7.63 27.90 16.63
C TRP A 169 9.10 27.51 16.77
N SER A 170 9.33 26.38 17.46
CA SER A 170 10.57 25.64 17.55
C SER A 170 10.28 24.16 17.22
N PRO A 171 11.27 23.37 16.78
CA PRO A 171 11.09 21.93 16.59
C PRO A 171 10.46 21.25 17.82
N ALA A 172 10.89 21.63 19.03
CA ALA A 172 10.33 21.10 20.28
C ALA A 172 8.84 21.43 20.48
N SER A 173 8.36 22.59 20.02
CA SER A 173 6.95 22.98 20.11
C SER A 173 6.09 22.50 18.94
N GLY A 174 6.70 21.92 17.92
CA GLY A 174 6.02 21.45 16.73
C GLY A 174 5.73 19.97 16.66
N ARG A 175 6.53 19.20 17.37
CA ARG A 175 6.32 17.76 17.45
C ARG A 175 4.94 17.47 18.01
N TRP A 176 4.20 16.61 17.32
CA TRP A 176 2.91 16.14 17.81
C TRP A 176 3.10 15.24 19.03
N ASP A 177 2.18 15.30 19.99
CA ASP A 177 2.22 14.48 21.21
C ASP A 177 2.21 12.96 20.91
N THR A 178 1.66 12.57 19.75
CA THR A 178 1.56 11.19 19.28
C THR A 178 2.74 10.75 18.40
N ALA A 179 3.69 11.64 18.09
CA ALA A 179 4.79 11.35 17.18
C ALA A 179 5.80 10.37 17.79
N VAL A 180 6.13 9.30 17.06
CA VAL A 180 7.08 8.26 17.47
C VAL A 180 8.29 8.24 16.53
N GLY A 181 9.48 8.01 17.07
CA GLY A 181 10.72 7.94 16.29
C GLY A 181 11.36 9.30 16.00
N GLU A 182 12.39 9.28 15.16
CA GLU A 182 13.18 10.45 14.78
C GLU A 182 13.48 10.41 13.28
N VAL A 183 13.80 11.58 12.71
CA VAL A 183 14.23 11.66 11.31
C VAL A 183 15.50 10.84 11.10
N THR A 184 15.49 9.99 10.08
CA THR A 184 16.62 9.13 9.72
C THR A 184 17.13 9.45 8.33
N VAL A 185 18.45 9.56 8.19
CA VAL A 185 19.12 9.80 6.90
C VAL A 185 20.20 8.75 6.67
N VAL A 186 19.99 7.90 5.66
CA VAL A 186 20.85 6.77 5.30
C VAL A 186 21.49 7.00 3.94
N ASP A 187 22.77 6.69 3.85
CA ASP A 187 23.45 6.51 2.56
C ASP A 187 23.55 5.02 2.30
N SER A 188 22.72 4.50 1.40
CA SER A 188 22.67 3.06 1.16
C SER A 188 23.89 2.53 0.42
N ASP A 189 24.64 3.37 -0.32
CA ASP A 189 25.86 2.95 -1.01
C ASP A 189 27.00 2.69 -0.03
N ALA A 190 27.01 3.42 1.10
CA ALA A 190 27.94 3.18 2.20
C ALA A 190 27.61 1.93 3.04
N MET A 191 26.44 1.31 2.84
CA MET A 191 26.06 0.09 3.56
C MET A 191 26.61 -1.17 2.89
N GLU A 192 26.89 -2.19 3.69
CA GLU A 192 27.23 -3.51 3.18
C GLU A 192 25.97 -4.31 2.80
N TRP A 193 26.05 -5.05 1.69
CA TRP A 193 25.05 -6.06 1.35
C TRP A 193 25.21 -7.27 2.26
N THR A 194 24.15 -7.64 2.96
CA THR A 194 24.17 -8.81 3.86
C THR A 194 23.26 -9.92 3.33
N PRO A 195 23.63 -11.21 3.42
CA PRO A 195 22.73 -12.28 3.06
C PRO A 195 21.44 -12.21 3.88
N ALA A 196 20.29 -12.33 3.23
CA ALA A 196 19.01 -12.44 3.90
C ALA A 196 19.02 -13.66 4.84
N PRO A 197 18.45 -13.55 6.05
CA PRO A 197 18.29 -14.71 6.93
C PRO A 197 17.41 -15.75 6.23
N THR A 198 17.65 -17.03 6.48
CA THR A 198 17.05 -18.17 5.76
C THR A 198 15.54 -18.36 5.96
N VAL A 199 14.84 -17.41 6.55
CA VAL A 199 13.39 -17.48 6.78
C VAL A 199 12.70 -16.68 5.66
N GLY A 200 12.27 -17.38 4.60
CA GLY A 200 11.46 -16.80 3.51
C GLY A 200 11.83 -17.31 2.11
N PRO A 201 12.23 -16.42 1.17
CA PRO A 201 12.57 -16.79 -0.21
C PRO A 201 13.80 -17.70 -0.27
N ILE A 202 13.98 -18.43 -1.38
CA ILE A 202 15.18 -19.25 -1.57
C ILE A 202 16.41 -18.34 -1.47
N THR A 203 17.38 -18.70 -0.62
CA THR A 203 18.64 -17.96 -0.46
C THR A 203 19.68 -18.39 -1.49
N PRO A 204 20.62 -17.52 -1.91
CA PRO A 204 20.87 -16.19 -1.34
C PRO A 204 20.12 -15.06 -2.05
N LEU A 205 19.41 -14.26 -1.25
CA LEU A 205 19.13 -12.86 -1.54
C LEU A 205 20.02 -12.00 -0.63
N TYR A 206 20.30 -10.77 -1.03
CA TYR A 206 21.09 -9.83 -0.22
C TYR A 206 20.24 -8.62 0.14
N ILE A 207 20.40 -8.11 1.36
CA ILE A 207 19.58 -7.04 1.92
C ILE A 207 20.43 -5.88 2.45
N LYS A 208 19.87 -4.67 2.35
CA LYS A 208 20.24 -3.48 3.10
C LYS A 208 18.96 -2.92 3.74
N LEU A 209 18.85 -2.97 5.06
CA LEU A 209 17.68 -2.46 5.79
C LEU A 209 17.81 -0.95 5.99
N LEU A 210 16.98 -0.16 5.30
CA LEU A 210 17.05 1.30 5.32
C LEU A 210 16.25 1.90 6.49
N HIS A 211 15.09 1.31 6.77
CA HIS A 211 14.21 1.71 7.86
C HIS A 211 13.46 0.50 8.42
N ARG A 212 13.21 0.52 9.73
CA ARG A 212 12.28 -0.38 10.40
C ARG A 212 11.60 0.35 11.54
N ASP A 213 10.28 0.40 11.50
CA ASP A 213 9.48 0.91 12.60
C ASP A 213 9.53 -0.08 13.78
N PRO A 214 9.89 0.38 14.99
CA PRO A 214 10.08 -0.49 16.14
C PRO A 214 8.77 -1.00 16.76
N VAL A 215 7.62 -0.43 16.39
CA VAL A 215 6.30 -0.76 16.95
C VAL A 215 5.53 -1.69 16.02
N THR A 216 5.41 -1.31 14.76
CA THR A 216 4.61 -1.98 13.73
C THR A 216 5.40 -3.04 12.96
N ASN A 217 6.74 -3.00 13.00
CA ASN A 217 7.61 -3.74 12.09
C ASN A 217 7.42 -3.38 10.61
N PHE A 218 6.84 -2.22 10.29
CA PHE A 218 6.97 -1.64 8.96
C PHE A 218 8.45 -1.54 8.59
N TYR A 219 8.83 -1.84 7.36
CA TYR A 219 10.21 -1.63 6.93
C TYR A 219 10.36 -1.29 5.46
N THR A 220 11.49 -0.63 5.17
CA THR A 220 11.98 -0.33 3.83
C THR A 220 13.38 -0.91 3.70
N ARG A 221 13.63 -1.67 2.63
CA ARG A 221 14.92 -2.31 2.38
C ARG A 221 15.27 -2.33 0.90
N LEU A 222 16.57 -2.40 0.61
CA LEU A 222 17.04 -2.83 -0.70
C LEU A 222 17.19 -4.34 -0.70
N ILE A 223 16.82 -4.98 -1.81
CA ILE A 223 17.07 -6.40 -2.06
C ILE A 223 17.83 -6.54 -3.37
N ARG A 224 18.84 -7.42 -3.36
CA ARG A 224 19.55 -7.86 -4.56
C ARG A 224 19.41 -9.36 -4.75
N ALA A 225 19.04 -9.76 -5.96
CA ALA A 225 19.18 -11.12 -6.45
C ALA A 225 20.26 -11.16 -7.54
N HIS A 226 21.16 -12.13 -7.48
CA HIS A 226 22.14 -12.32 -8.55
C HIS A 226 21.51 -13.07 -9.72
N LYS A 227 22.09 -12.88 -10.91
CA LYS A 227 21.73 -13.62 -12.12
C LYS A 227 21.64 -15.13 -11.84
N GLY A 228 20.55 -15.74 -12.29
CA GLY A 228 20.27 -17.16 -12.12
C GLY A 228 19.59 -17.52 -10.80
N TRP A 229 19.42 -16.56 -9.88
CA TRP A 229 18.54 -16.76 -8.73
C TRP A 229 17.12 -17.07 -9.20
N SER A 230 16.46 -18.03 -8.56
CA SER A 230 15.07 -18.38 -8.88
C SER A 230 14.31 -18.89 -7.66
N ASP A 231 13.02 -18.60 -7.63
CA ASP A 231 12.07 -19.21 -6.70
C ASP A 231 10.83 -19.65 -7.47
N HIS A 232 10.61 -20.96 -7.51
CA HIS A 232 9.47 -21.57 -8.19
C HIS A 232 8.24 -21.67 -7.27
N ARG A 233 8.31 -21.22 -6.03
CA ARG A 233 7.18 -21.31 -5.11
C ARG A 233 6.32 -20.05 -5.24
N LEU A 234 5.00 -20.22 -5.14
CA LEU A 234 4.08 -19.10 -5.03
C LEU A 234 3.91 -18.73 -3.55
N ALA A 235 4.46 -17.58 -3.17
CA ALA A 235 4.39 -17.07 -1.81
C ALA A 235 3.25 -16.06 -1.67
N HIS A 236 2.64 -16.02 -0.49
CA HIS A 236 1.77 -14.94 -0.03
C HIS A 236 2.06 -14.65 1.45
N HIS A 237 1.69 -13.46 1.92
CA HIS A 237 2.18 -12.92 3.20
C HIS A 237 1.05 -12.15 3.91
N PRO A 238 1.07 -12.05 5.26
CA PRO A 238 0.04 -11.34 6.02
C PRO A 238 0.12 -9.81 5.93
N CYS A 239 1.18 -9.27 5.34
CA CYS A 239 1.41 -7.85 5.12
C CYS A 239 1.33 -7.52 3.63
N TYR A 240 1.17 -6.23 3.30
CA TYR A 240 1.38 -5.82 1.92
C TYR A 240 2.87 -5.94 1.58
N GLU A 241 3.14 -6.14 0.29
CA GLU A 241 4.49 -5.99 -0.26
C GLU A 241 4.42 -5.08 -1.48
N GLU A 242 5.29 -4.09 -1.55
CA GLU A 242 5.49 -3.31 -2.76
C GLU A 242 6.96 -3.24 -3.13
N PHE A 243 7.24 -3.09 -4.41
CA PHE A 243 8.59 -2.86 -4.87
C PHE A 243 8.65 -1.89 -6.04
N TYR A 244 9.80 -1.24 -6.16
CA TYR A 244 10.25 -0.57 -7.37
C TYR A 244 11.59 -1.18 -7.80
N THR A 245 11.71 -1.55 -9.07
CA THR A 245 12.96 -2.09 -9.62
C THR A 245 13.92 -0.96 -9.98
N LEU A 246 15.08 -0.95 -9.31
CA LEU A 246 16.12 0.07 -9.46
C LEU A 246 17.10 -0.25 -10.59
N GLY A 247 17.18 -1.52 -11.01
CA GLY A 247 18.06 -1.94 -12.09
C GLY A 247 18.02 -3.46 -12.28
N GLY A 248 18.32 -3.92 -13.49
CA GLY A 248 18.35 -5.35 -13.83
C GLY A 248 17.06 -5.89 -14.44
N LYS A 249 16.96 -7.22 -14.55
CA LYS A 249 15.84 -7.91 -15.18
C LYS A 249 15.52 -9.25 -14.52
N MET A 250 14.23 -9.52 -14.36
CA MET A 250 13.67 -10.77 -13.85
C MET A 250 12.46 -11.20 -14.67
N ALA A 251 12.44 -12.47 -15.05
CA ALA A 251 11.25 -13.12 -15.57
C ALA A 251 10.33 -13.48 -14.40
N TYR A 252 9.05 -13.14 -14.56
CA TYR A 252 8.00 -13.34 -13.58
C TYR A 252 6.73 -13.81 -14.30
N ASN A 253 5.90 -14.64 -13.68
CA ASN A 253 4.68 -15.19 -14.32
C ASN A 253 3.62 -14.14 -14.65
N PHE A 254 3.65 -12.98 -13.98
CA PHE A 254 2.85 -11.84 -14.39
C PHE A 254 3.53 -11.08 -15.54
N GLY A 255 4.79 -11.30 -15.89
CA GLY A 255 5.49 -10.62 -16.99
C GLY A 255 6.85 -10.08 -16.55
N ASP A 256 7.66 -9.62 -17.50
CA ASP A 256 9.04 -9.20 -17.21
C ASP A 256 9.08 -7.99 -16.26
N ILE A 257 9.89 -8.13 -15.21
CA ILE A 257 10.28 -7.07 -14.29
C ILE A 257 11.63 -6.53 -14.75
N ASP A 258 11.70 -5.24 -15.00
CA ASP A 258 12.92 -4.49 -15.35
C ASP A 258 12.94 -3.12 -14.66
N GLU A 259 14.04 -2.39 -14.78
CA GLU A 259 14.20 -1.04 -14.22
C GLU A 259 12.98 -0.16 -14.53
N GLY A 260 12.40 0.45 -13.49
CA GLY A 260 11.18 1.26 -13.63
C GLY A 260 9.88 0.48 -13.46
N THR A 261 9.93 -0.83 -13.23
CA THR A 261 8.74 -1.62 -12.90
C THR A 261 8.33 -1.44 -11.44
N TYR A 262 7.03 -1.23 -11.21
CA TYR A 262 6.43 -1.12 -9.88
C TYR A 262 5.30 -2.12 -9.68
N CYS A 263 5.22 -2.67 -8.46
CA CYS A 263 4.11 -3.48 -7.98
C CYS A 263 3.69 -3.04 -6.57
N PHE A 264 2.40 -3.20 -6.27
CA PHE A 264 1.81 -3.09 -4.94
C PHE A 264 0.88 -4.27 -4.73
N ARG A 265 1.21 -5.13 -3.77
CA ARG A 265 0.47 -6.34 -3.44
C ARG A 265 -0.17 -6.17 -2.06
N PRO A 266 -1.50 -6.05 -1.96
CA PRO A 266 -2.19 -6.20 -0.69
C PRO A 266 -1.84 -7.52 0.02
N ALA A 267 -2.08 -7.57 1.33
CA ALA A 267 -1.90 -8.79 2.10
C ALA A 267 -2.65 -9.98 1.48
N GLY A 268 -2.03 -11.16 1.50
CA GLY A 268 -2.59 -12.41 0.98
C GLY A 268 -2.49 -12.59 -0.53
N VAL A 269 -1.98 -11.62 -1.28
CA VAL A 269 -1.76 -11.77 -2.74
C VAL A 269 -0.60 -12.72 -3.01
N LYS A 270 -0.89 -13.79 -3.76
CA LYS A 270 0.10 -14.76 -4.23
C LYS A 270 0.97 -14.19 -5.35
N HIS A 271 2.26 -14.53 -5.33
CA HIS A 271 3.24 -14.11 -6.32
C HIS A 271 4.47 -15.02 -6.33
N GLY A 272 5.37 -14.81 -7.29
CA GLY A 272 6.23 -15.83 -7.91
C GLY A 272 5.53 -16.41 -9.14
N HIS A 273 6.15 -17.20 -10.03
CA HIS A 273 7.54 -17.67 -10.08
C HIS A 273 8.53 -16.58 -10.47
N PHE A 274 9.74 -16.61 -9.89
CA PHE A 274 10.77 -15.63 -10.19
C PHE A 274 12.03 -16.26 -10.77
N VAL A 275 12.60 -15.64 -11.80
CA VAL A 275 13.92 -15.99 -12.34
C VAL A 275 14.69 -14.71 -12.67
N ALA A 276 15.79 -14.45 -11.97
CA ALA A 276 16.67 -13.32 -12.23
C ALA A 276 17.49 -13.57 -13.52
N GLU A 277 17.19 -12.85 -14.59
CA GLU A 277 17.92 -12.95 -15.87
C GLU A 277 19.26 -12.22 -15.83
N THR A 278 19.34 -11.17 -15.01
CA THR A 278 20.55 -10.43 -14.64
C THR A 278 20.63 -10.29 -13.13
N ASP A 279 21.69 -9.67 -12.62
CA ASP A 279 21.63 -9.09 -11.28
C ASP A 279 20.51 -8.03 -11.29
N ILE A 280 19.67 -8.05 -10.26
CA ILE A 280 18.50 -7.18 -10.15
C ILE A 280 18.39 -6.64 -8.73
N ASP A 281 18.10 -5.34 -8.66
CA ASP A 281 17.96 -4.57 -7.43
C ASP A 281 16.56 -4.00 -7.32
N TRP A 282 15.99 -4.12 -6.12
CA TRP A 282 14.73 -3.49 -5.77
C TRP A 282 14.89 -2.67 -4.50
N ILE A 283 14.06 -1.63 -4.39
CA ILE A 283 13.62 -1.13 -3.09
C ILE A 283 12.24 -1.74 -2.81
N ILE A 284 12.11 -2.36 -1.63
CA ILE A 284 10.92 -3.10 -1.21
C ILE A 284 10.43 -2.56 0.14
N ARG A 285 9.11 -2.40 0.26
CA ARG A 285 8.42 -1.99 1.49
C ARG A 285 7.36 -3.01 1.89
N SER A 286 7.22 -3.22 3.20
CA SER A 286 6.15 -4.02 3.78
C SER A 286 5.69 -3.39 5.08
N ASP A 287 4.38 -3.39 5.34
CA ASP A 287 3.79 -2.88 6.59
C ASP A 287 3.83 -3.85 7.76
N GLY A 288 4.57 -4.95 7.62
CA GLY A 288 4.77 -5.92 8.68
C GLY A 288 5.79 -6.97 8.30
N GLU A 289 6.05 -7.89 9.22
CA GLU A 289 7.00 -8.99 9.01
C GLU A 289 6.58 -9.86 7.83
N LEU A 290 7.48 -10.00 6.85
CA LEU A 290 7.22 -10.75 5.63
C LEU A 290 7.43 -12.24 5.87
N VAL A 291 6.39 -12.88 6.41
CA VAL A 291 6.33 -14.32 6.63
C VAL A 291 5.75 -14.98 5.39
N ASN A 292 6.56 -15.77 4.68
CA ASN A 292 6.14 -16.45 3.47
C ASN A 292 5.27 -17.67 3.78
N TRP A 293 4.02 -17.64 3.30
CA TRP A 293 3.13 -18.77 3.28
C TRP A 293 3.06 -19.36 1.87
N TYR A 294 3.01 -20.69 1.81
CA TYR A 294 3.01 -21.44 0.55
C TYR A 294 1.79 -22.34 0.49
N THR A 295 1.20 -22.47 -0.70
CA THR A 295 0.09 -23.37 -0.97
C THR A 295 0.53 -24.41 -2.00
N THR A 296 0.17 -25.67 -1.79
CA THR A 296 0.33 -26.76 -2.76
C THR A 296 -1.05 -27.25 -3.23
N ASP A 297 -1.10 -27.88 -4.41
CA ASP A 297 -2.33 -28.44 -4.99
C ASP A 297 -3.45 -27.40 -5.16
N GLU A 298 -3.08 -26.21 -5.61
CA GLU A 298 -4.02 -25.10 -5.78
C GLU A 298 -4.98 -25.31 -6.96
N TRP A 299 -6.18 -24.77 -6.82
CA TRP A 299 -7.16 -24.73 -7.89
C TRP A 299 -8.07 -23.51 -7.72
N ILE A 300 -8.39 -22.88 -8.84
CA ILE A 300 -9.47 -21.89 -8.94
C ILE A 300 -10.50 -22.45 -9.90
N LYS A 301 -11.76 -22.51 -9.47
CA LYS A 301 -12.89 -22.81 -10.35
C LYS A 301 -13.68 -21.53 -10.61
N TRP A 302 -13.46 -20.93 -11.76
CA TRP A 302 -14.14 -19.72 -12.22
C TRP A 302 -14.86 -19.99 -13.55
N GLY A 303 -16.04 -19.40 -13.74
CA GLY A 303 -16.83 -19.49 -14.98
C GLY A 303 -18.16 -20.23 -14.85
N GLY A 304 -18.78 -20.52 -16.00
CA GLY A 304 -20.09 -21.15 -16.15
C GLY A 304 -20.43 -21.41 -17.63
N THR A 305 -21.62 -21.92 -17.92
CA THR A 305 -22.09 -22.15 -19.31
C THR A 305 -22.63 -20.86 -19.90
N ALA A 306 -22.16 -20.47 -21.10
CA ALA A 306 -22.72 -19.31 -21.75
C ALA A 306 -24.15 -19.55 -22.19
N THR A 307 -25.02 -18.57 -21.97
CA THR A 307 -26.43 -18.64 -22.39
C THR A 307 -26.72 -17.70 -23.55
N ASN A 308 -25.95 -16.62 -23.70
CA ASN A 308 -26.20 -15.54 -24.66
C ASN A 308 -24.92 -14.79 -25.08
N TYR A 309 -23.74 -15.39 -24.89
CA TYR A 309 -22.45 -14.83 -25.28
C TYR A 309 -21.55 -15.92 -25.86
N HIS A 310 -20.56 -15.53 -26.66
CA HIS A 310 -19.57 -16.43 -27.22
C HIS A 310 -18.51 -16.77 -26.15
N GLU A 311 -18.44 -18.04 -25.72
CA GLU A 311 -17.62 -18.49 -24.58
C GLU A 311 -16.13 -18.12 -24.68
N HIS A 312 -15.60 -17.95 -25.89
CA HIS A 312 -14.18 -17.63 -26.10
C HIS A 312 -13.92 -16.14 -26.29
N ASP A 313 -14.86 -15.39 -26.88
CA ASP A 313 -14.64 -14.00 -27.27
C ASP A 313 -15.26 -12.99 -26.29
N GLU A 314 -16.24 -13.44 -25.50
CA GLU A 314 -17.09 -12.60 -24.65
C GLU A 314 -17.17 -13.13 -23.21
N ALA A 315 -16.17 -13.93 -22.79
CA ALA A 315 -16.11 -14.50 -21.46
C ALA A 315 -16.06 -13.41 -20.36
N PRO A 316 -16.70 -13.62 -19.20
CA PRO A 316 -16.60 -12.70 -18.08
C PRO A 316 -15.18 -12.69 -17.52
N VAL A 317 -14.70 -11.48 -17.21
CA VAL A 317 -13.40 -11.26 -16.58
C VAL A 317 -13.55 -11.32 -15.05
N ILE A 318 -12.55 -11.89 -14.37
CA ILE A 318 -12.49 -11.93 -12.90
C ILE A 318 -12.46 -10.49 -12.37
N SER A 319 -13.31 -10.13 -11.41
CA SER A 319 -13.46 -8.75 -10.94
C SER A 319 -12.28 -8.23 -10.11
N THR A 320 -11.34 -9.10 -9.74
CA THR A 320 -10.19 -8.81 -8.87
C THR A 320 -8.87 -8.93 -9.62
N LEU A 321 -8.84 -8.73 -10.94
CA LEU A 321 -7.58 -8.67 -11.66
C LEU A 321 -6.73 -7.48 -11.18
N PRO A 322 -5.40 -7.64 -11.06
CA PRO A 322 -4.51 -6.53 -10.79
C PRO A 322 -4.58 -5.46 -11.88
N VAL A 323 -4.26 -4.23 -11.50
CA VAL A 323 -3.97 -3.15 -12.44
C VAL A 323 -2.59 -3.38 -13.06
N ARG A 324 -2.51 -3.29 -14.39
CA ARG A 324 -1.33 -3.70 -15.16
C ARG A 324 -1.09 -2.84 -16.39
N SER A 325 0.18 -2.72 -16.77
CA SER A 325 0.59 -2.12 -18.02
C SER A 325 0.18 -2.96 -19.23
N ARG A 326 -0.46 -2.33 -20.23
CA ARG A 326 -0.74 -2.98 -21.52
C ARG A 326 0.54 -3.34 -22.28
N SER A 327 1.62 -2.58 -22.06
CA SER A 327 2.95 -2.82 -22.65
C SER A 327 3.58 -4.14 -22.18
N ARG A 328 3.09 -4.72 -21.08
CA ARG A 328 3.54 -6.00 -20.52
C ARG A 328 2.86 -7.23 -21.14
N GLY A 329 2.10 -7.02 -22.21
CA GLY A 329 1.45 -8.09 -22.95
C GLY A 329 0.26 -8.72 -22.21
N PRO A 330 -0.41 -9.69 -22.85
CA PRO A 330 -1.48 -10.44 -22.21
C PRO A 330 -0.93 -11.32 -21.09
N TRP A 331 -1.63 -11.37 -19.97
CA TRP A 331 -1.33 -12.30 -18.88
C TRP A 331 -2.01 -13.64 -19.10
N SER A 332 -1.32 -14.73 -18.81
CA SER A 332 -1.84 -16.10 -18.90
C SER A 332 -2.84 -16.46 -17.80
N GLY A 333 -2.96 -15.63 -16.75
CA GLY A 333 -3.72 -15.96 -15.53
C GLY A 333 -2.95 -16.83 -14.54
N ASP A 334 -1.70 -17.17 -14.84
CA ASP A 334 -0.81 -17.94 -13.96
C ASP A 334 -0.46 -17.13 -12.70
N GLY A 335 -0.53 -17.74 -11.53
CA GLY A 335 -0.31 -17.09 -10.23
C GLY A 335 -1.59 -16.60 -9.51
N MET A 336 -2.78 -16.82 -10.09
CA MET A 336 -4.07 -16.67 -9.39
C MET A 336 -4.36 -17.86 -8.47
#